data_AF-A2BK86-F1
#
_entry.id   AF-A2BK86-F1
#
_cell.length_a   1.000
_cell.length_b   1.000
_cell.length_c   1.000
_cell.angle_alpha   90.00
_cell.angle_beta   90.00
_cell.angle_gamma   90.00
#
_symmetry.space_group_name_H-M   'P 1'
#
loop_
_entity.id
_entity.type
_entity.pdbx_description
1 polymer ?
#
loop_
_entity_poly.entity_id
_entity_poly.type
_entity_poly.pdbx_seq_one_letter_code
_entity_poly.pdbx_strand_id
1 'polypeptide(L)'
;MYEFPLALVFAGVPIPGRSNPYIVLVTPNTPIGVDVDVEESDKPLARVTGASLGWRFELAVKSFVDTVAARLEQPVSISLRVVLPSSLQYPPPASVYAAVTLAIVASVAEAGGYSMDPYEVLEAANSIDEEGGVGLDFIDAMRTAIVRGESIVYRRGEDSVPLSMGSRVELELVGEDDIGEDMSRQLDESVMAAVTRLGGMAVVAAVQKLRSSDFSHVFQLVSRVDNALFHLLYGVQTPEGPCKWTPSLQRVYGVCLEAGLGDKVEFTL
;
A
#
# COMPACT_ATOMS: atom_id res chain seq x y z
N MET A 1 -4.36 -6.95 -20.11
CA MET A 1 -5.06 -6.59 -18.86
C MET A 1 -4.52 -7.46 -17.75
N TYR A 2 -3.94 -6.83 -16.73
CA TYR A 2 -3.55 -7.47 -15.47
C TYR A 2 -4.66 -7.26 -14.44
N GLU A 3 -4.88 -8.24 -13.57
CA GLU A 3 -5.89 -8.18 -12.52
C GLU A 3 -5.24 -8.44 -11.16
N PHE A 4 -5.52 -7.58 -10.19
CA PHE A 4 -4.90 -7.65 -8.86
C PHE A 4 -5.94 -7.55 -7.74
N PRO A 5 -5.74 -8.27 -6.62
CA PRO A 5 -6.47 -8.00 -5.40
C PRO A 5 -6.17 -6.59 -4.89
N LEU A 6 -7.10 -6.02 -4.13
CA LEU A 6 -6.83 -4.83 -3.35
C LEU A 6 -6.12 -5.26 -2.07
N ALA A 7 -5.02 -4.59 -1.74
CA ALA A 7 -4.23 -4.80 -0.54
C ALA A 7 -4.36 -3.60 0.40
N LEU A 8 -4.49 -3.85 1.69
CA LEU A 8 -4.68 -2.82 2.70
C LEU A 8 -3.76 -3.09 3.88
N VAL A 9 -2.99 -2.08 4.29
CA VAL A 9 -2.28 -2.14 5.57
C VAL A 9 -3.33 -2.11 6.68
N PHE A 10 -3.53 -3.23 7.35
CA PHE A 10 -4.44 -3.33 8.48
C PHE A 10 -3.77 -2.86 9.77
N ALA A 11 -2.48 -3.14 9.97
CA ALA A 11 -1.75 -2.68 11.15
C ALA A 11 -0.32 -2.31 10.78
N GLY A 12 0.22 -1.29 11.47
CA GLY A 12 1.58 -0.83 11.27
C GLY A 12 1.61 0.55 10.61
N VAL A 13 2.52 1.38 11.11
CA VAL A 13 2.71 2.77 10.67
C VAL A 13 4.14 2.90 10.16
N PRO A 14 4.35 3.52 8.98
CA PRO A 14 5.70 3.85 8.53
C PRO A 14 6.36 4.80 9.52
N ILE A 15 7.62 4.55 9.83
CA ILE A 15 8.40 5.39 10.75
C ILE A 15 9.64 5.86 9.99
N PRO A 16 9.88 7.18 9.87
CA PRO A 16 11.01 7.70 9.11
C PRO A 16 12.35 7.05 9.51
N GLY A 17 13.07 6.50 8.53
CA GLY A 17 14.37 5.86 8.73
C GLY A 17 14.35 4.52 9.48
N ARG A 18 13.18 3.89 9.64
CA ARG A 18 13.02 2.64 10.42
C ARG A 18 12.14 1.63 9.69
N SER A 19 12.55 0.37 9.73
CA SER A 19 11.71 -0.74 9.27
C SER A 19 10.84 -1.28 10.39
N ASN A 20 9.53 -1.15 10.23
CA ASN A 20 8.48 -1.59 11.14
C ASN A 20 7.72 -2.76 10.48
N PRO A 21 7.24 -3.78 11.22
CA PRO A 21 6.37 -4.79 10.62
C PRO A 21 4.99 -4.21 10.27
N TYR A 22 4.33 -4.83 9.30
CA TYR A 22 2.98 -4.52 8.85
C TYR A 22 2.13 -5.78 8.79
N ILE A 23 0.84 -5.64 9.06
CA ILE A 23 -0.17 -6.62 8.66
C ILE A 23 -0.83 -6.07 7.40
N VAL A 24 -0.79 -6.84 6.31
CA VAL A 24 -1.45 -6.50 5.06
C VAL A 24 -2.57 -7.51 4.82
N LEU A 25 -3.78 -7.00 4.59
CA LEU A 25 -4.92 -7.79 4.18
C LEU A 25 -5.13 -7.67 2.68
N VAL A 26 -5.60 -8.73 2.04
CA VAL A 26 -5.96 -8.72 0.62
C VAL A 26 -7.43 -9.08 0.42
N THR A 27 -8.05 -8.57 -0.64
CA THR A 27 -9.39 -8.98 -1.04
C THR A 27 -9.38 -10.37 -1.66
N PRO A 28 -10.44 -11.19 -1.48
CA PRO A 28 -10.52 -12.51 -2.11
C PRO A 28 -10.70 -12.44 -3.64
N ASN A 29 -11.15 -11.29 -4.16
CA ASN A 29 -11.32 -11.04 -5.59
C ASN A 29 -10.23 -10.08 -6.09
N THR A 30 -10.15 -9.90 -7.42
CA THR A 30 -9.19 -9.02 -8.11
C THR A 30 -9.87 -7.74 -8.64
N PRO A 31 -10.29 -6.80 -7.77
CA PRO A 31 -11.05 -5.63 -8.22
C PRO A 31 -10.25 -4.64 -9.06
N ILE A 32 -8.91 -4.71 -9.05
CA ILE A 32 -8.05 -3.76 -9.76
C ILE A 32 -7.66 -4.33 -11.11
N GLY A 33 -8.26 -3.82 -12.20
CA GLY A 33 -7.81 -4.07 -13.56
C GLY A 33 -6.80 -3.01 -14.00
N VAL A 34 -5.69 -3.42 -14.60
CA VAL A 34 -4.67 -2.51 -15.15
C VAL A 34 -4.35 -2.91 -16.58
N ASP A 35 -4.64 -2.02 -17.52
CA ASP A 35 -4.09 -2.11 -18.88
C ASP A 35 -2.88 -1.20 -18.99
N VAL A 36 -1.80 -1.75 -19.52
CA VAL A 36 -0.55 -1.04 -19.76
C VAL A 36 -0.21 -1.19 -21.23
N ASP A 37 0.09 -0.06 -21.86
CA ASP A 37 0.63 0.00 -23.21
C ASP A 37 2.00 0.67 -23.14
N VAL A 38 3.01 0.03 -23.73
CA VAL A 38 4.42 0.44 -23.66
C VAL A 38 4.89 0.72 -25.08
N GLU A 39 5.29 1.96 -25.32
CA GLU A 39 5.81 2.42 -26.61
C GLU A 39 7.21 3.04 -26.43
N GLU A 40 8.06 2.88 -27.44
CA GLU A 40 9.30 3.67 -27.52
C GLU A 40 8.96 5.14 -27.73
N SER A 41 9.75 6.03 -27.14
CA SER A 41 9.48 7.47 -27.16
C SER A 41 10.76 8.29 -27.21
N ASP A 42 10.66 9.54 -27.65
CA ASP A 42 11.75 10.52 -27.58
C ASP A 42 12.00 11.01 -26.14
N LYS A 43 11.03 10.81 -25.23
CA LYS A 43 11.12 11.21 -23.82
C LYS A 43 10.29 10.30 -22.91
N PRO A 44 10.67 10.12 -21.63
CA PRO A 44 9.84 9.39 -20.68
C PRO A 44 8.47 10.07 -20.53
N LEU A 45 7.41 9.27 -20.59
CA LEU A 45 6.05 9.77 -20.43
C LEU A 45 5.19 8.73 -19.71
N ALA A 46 4.47 9.17 -18.69
CA ALA A 46 3.43 8.38 -18.05
C ALA A 46 2.07 9.08 -18.26
N ARG A 47 1.06 8.34 -18.73
CA ARG A 47 -0.32 8.80 -18.79
C ARG A 47 -1.20 7.83 -18.04
N VAL A 48 -1.96 8.31 -17.06
CA VAL A 48 -2.93 7.52 -16.30
C VAL A 48 -4.34 7.92 -16.71
N THR A 49 -5.19 6.94 -16.98
CA THR A 49 -6.61 7.12 -17.28
C THR A 49 -7.48 6.10 -16.52
N GLY A 50 -8.80 6.31 -16.51
CA GLY A 50 -9.76 5.40 -15.87
C GLY A 50 -10.13 5.82 -14.45
N ALA A 51 -9.32 5.45 -13.46
CA ALA A 51 -9.53 5.85 -12.05
C ALA A 51 -8.89 7.20 -11.73
N SER A 52 -9.63 8.09 -11.06
CA SER A 52 -9.12 9.38 -10.58
C SER A 52 -8.65 9.26 -9.13
N LEU A 53 -7.34 9.05 -8.93
CA LEU A 53 -6.71 8.86 -7.61
C LEU A 53 -5.94 10.09 -7.10
N GLY A 54 -6.06 11.23 -7.80
CA GLY A 54 -5.41 12.49 -7.45
C GLY A 54 -3.96 12.61 -7.91
N TRP A 55 -3.42 13.83 -7.80
CA TRP A 55 -2.14 14.21 -8.39
C TRP A 55 -0.92 13.51 -7.75
N ARG A 56 -0.99 13.13 -6.47
CA ARG A 56 0.10 12.42 -5.78
C ARG A 56 0.32 11.02 -6.33
N PHE A 57 -0.78 10.33 -6.66
CA PHE A 57 -0.73 9.06 -7.36
C PHE A 57 -0.09 9.20 -8.74
N GLU A 58 -0.56 10.17 -9.54
CA GLU A 58 0.00 10.42 -10.87
C GLU A 58 1.49 10.77 -10.83
N LEU A 59 1.91 11.57 -9.83
CA LEU A 59 3.31 11.91 -9.62
C LEU A 59 4.15 10.70 -9.22
N ALA A 60 3.65 9.83 -8.34
CA ALA A 60 4.35 8.62 -7.94
C ALA A 60 4.51 7.65 -9.13
N VAL A 61 3.48 7.48 -9.95
CA VAL A 61 3.54 6.68 -11.18
C VAL A 61 4.54 7.30 -12.17
N LYS A 62 4.52 8.61 -12.35
CA LYS A 62 5.49 9.29 -13.21
C LYS A 62 6.93 9.08 -12.73
N SER A 63 7.20 9.25 -11.43
CA SER A 63 8.53 9.02 -10.86
C SER A 63 9.02 7.58 -11.11
N PHE A 64 8.10 6.61 -10.96
CA PHE A 64 8.39 5.21 -11.26
C PHE A 64 8.78 5.01 -12.73
N VAL A 65 7.99 5.56 -13.67
CA VAL A 65 8.25 5.45 -15.11
C VAL A 65 9.55 6.15 -15.51
N ASP A 66 9.82 7.34 -14.95
CA ASP A 66 11.07 8.07 -15.20
C ASP A 66 12.28 7.22 -14.74
N THR A 67 12.15 6.50 -13.62
CA THR A 67 13.18 5.59 -13.10
C THR A 67 13.33 4.33 -13.97
N VAL A 68 12.23 3.74 -14.45
CA VAL A 68 12.26 2.64 -15.41
C VAL A 68 13.00 3.05 -16.68
N ALA A 69 12.65 4.20 -17.26
CA ALA A 69 13.30 4.72 -18.47
C ALA A 69 14.80 4.94 -18.26
N ALA A 70 15.19 5.47 -17.09
CA ALA A 70 16.59 5.65 -16.73
C ALA A 70 17.34 4.31 -16.65
N ARG A 71 16.76 3.27 -16.04
CA ARG A 71 17.36 1.92 -15.94
C ARG A 71 17.51 1.22 -17.27
N LEU A 72 16.55 1.42 -18.18
CA LEU A 72 16.61 0.88 -19.53
C LEU A 72 17.59 1.65 -20.43
N GLU A 73 18.09 2.80 -19.97
CA GLU A 73 18.84 3.77 -20.79
C GLU A 73 18.09 4.15 -22.09
N GLN A 74 16.76 4.04 -22.06
CA GLN A 74 15.88 4.26 -23.21
C GLN A 74 14.61 4.98 -22.75
N PRO A 75 14.21 6.08 -23.42
CA PRO A 75 12.95 6.73 -23.11
C PRO A 75 11.77 5.86 -23.54
N VAL A 76 10.85 5.61 -22.61
CA VAL A 76 9.62 4.86 -22.84
C VAL A 76 8.40 5.72 -22.54
N SER A 77 7.35 5.55 -23.35
CA SER A 77 6.02 6.10 -23.10
C SER A 77 5.12 4.98 -22.60
N ILE A 78 4.55 5.17 -21.42
CA ILE A 78 3.67 4.21 -20.76
C ILE A 78 2.28 4.85 -20.64
N SER A 79 1.30 4.24 -21.31
CA SER A 79 -0.12 4.58 -21.17
C SER A 79 -0.81 3.55 -20.29
N LEU A 80 -1.43 4.02 -19.21
CA LEU A 80 -2.06 3.21 -18.17
C LEU A 80 -3.55 3.48 -18.14
N ARG A 81 -4.35 2.42 -18.11
CA ARG A 81 -5.77 2.50 -17.81
C ARG A 81 -6.08 1.64 -16.59
N VAL A 82 -6.49 2.30 -15.51
CA VAL A 82 -6.91 1.65 -14.27
C VAL A 82 -8.43 1.48 -14.31
N VAL A 83 -8.89 0.24 -14.16
CA VAL A 83 -10.30 -0.13 -14.11
C VAL A 83 -10.62 -0.62 -12.70
N LEU A 84 -11.63 -0.01 -12.08
CA LEU A 84 -12.13 -0.36 -10.76
C LEU A 84 -13.62 -0.68 -10.84
N PRO A 85 -14.18 -1.48 -9.91
CA PRO A 85 -15.61 -1.74 -9.86
C PRO A 85 -16.35 -0.45 -9.55
N SER A 86 -17.54 -0.25 -10.14
CA SER A 86 -18.36 0.94 -9.88
C SER A 86 -18.83 1.07 -8.43
N SER A 87 -18.74 -0.01 -7.64
CA SER A 87 -19.04 -0.04 -6.21
C SER A 87 -17.90 0.45 -5.33
N LEU A 88 -16.72 0.73 -5.88
CA LEU A 88 -15.54 1.20 -5.14
C LEU A 88 -15.28 2.67 -5.50
N GLN A 89 -15.89 3.57 -4.75
CA GLN A 89 -15.78 5.03 -4.92
C GLN A 89 -14.51 5.61 -4.28
N TYR A 90 -14.01 4.95 -3.22
CA TYR A 90 -12.85 5.36 -2.42
C TYR A 90 -11.73 4.32 -2.48
N PRO A 91 -11.19 3.97 -3.66
CA PRO A 91 -10.06 3.02 -3.74
C PRO A 91 -8.83 3.54 -2.97
N PRO A 92 -8.10 2.69 -2.21
CA PRO A 92 -6.86 3.10 -1.55
C PRO A 92 -5.75 3.35 -2.59
N PRO A 93 -5.25 4.59 -2.76
CA PRO A 93 -4.31 4.89 -3.85
C PRO A 93 -3.00 4.12 -3.75
N ALA A 94 -2.52 3.85 -2.53
CA ALA A 94 -1.30 3.06 -2.33
C ALA A 94 -1.47 1.58 -2.75
N SER A 95 -2.65 1.00 -2.58
CA SER A 95 -2.96 -0.34 -3.11
C SER A 95 -2.94 -0.35 -4.63
N VAL A 96 -3.58 0.64 -5.25
CA VAL A 96 -3.62 0.74 -6.71
C VAL A 96 -2.23 1.00 -7.28
N TYR A 97 -1.42 1.78 -6.58
CA TYR A 97 -0.03 2.03 -6.96
C TYR A 97 0.82 0.77 -6.93
N ALA A 98 0.70 -0.03 -5.86
CA ALA A 98 1.36 -1.33 -5.76
C ALA A 98 0.99 -2.23 -6.95
N ALA A 99 -0.30 -2.31 -7.32
CA ALA A 99 -0.76 -3.08 -8.47
C ALA A 99 -0.24 -2.52 -9.82
N VAL A 100 -0.34 -1.20 -10.02
CA VAL A 100 0.08 -0.55 -11.27
C VAL A 100 1.57 -0.70 -11.53
N THR A 101 2.40 -0.57 -10.48
CA THR A 101 3.85 -0.71 -10.63
C THR A 101 4.29 -2.14 -10.95
N LEU A 102 3.60 -3.16 -10.39
CA LEU A 102 3.79 -4.55 -10.81
C LEU A 102 3.41 -4.76 -12.29
N ALA A 103 2.27 -4.18 -12.72
CA ALA A 103 1.83 -4.25 -14.12
C ALA A 103 2.82 -3.59 -15.07
N ILE A 104 3.33 -2.40 -14.72
CA ILE A 104 4.33 -1.68 -15.54
C ILE A 104 5.57 -2.55 -15.77
N VAL A 105 6.13 -3.12 -14.71
CA VAL A 105 7.33 -3.96 -14.82
C VAL A 105 7.07 -5.18 -15.71
N ALA A 106 5.95 -5.88 -15.49
CA ALA A 106 5.58 -7.02 -16.31
C ALA A 106 5.43 -6.64 -17.79
N SER A 107 4.72 -5.55 -18.10
CA SER A 107 4.49 -5.11 -19.48
C SER A 107 5.75 -4.59 -20.17
N VAL A 108 6.65 -3.93 -19.44
CA VAL A 108 7.94 -3.49 -19.98
C VAL A 108 8.81 -4.71 -20.32
N ALA A 109 8.84 -5.72 -19.46
CA ALA A 109 9.54 -6.97 -19.74
C ALA A 109 8.96 -7.69 -20.96
N GLU A 110 7.63 -7.81 -21.03
CA GLU A 110 6.92 -8.42 -22.17
C GLU A 110 7.17 -7.66 -23.49
N ALA A 111 7.16 -6.33 -23.46
CA ALA A 111 7.48 -5.49 -24.62
C ALA A 111 8.93 -5.71 -25.11
N GLY A 112 9.85 -5.99 -24.20
CA GLY A 112 11.22 -6.39 -24.50
C GLY A 112 11.39 -7.84 -24.95
N GLY A 113 10.31 -8.64 -25.01
CA GLY A 113 10.34 -10.05 -25.38
C GLY A 113 10.73 -11.00 -24.26
N TYR A 114 10.70 -10.54 -23.01
CA TYR A 114 10.99 -11.34 -21.81
C TYR A 114 9.70 -11.68 -21.06
N SER A 115 9.73 -12.79 -20.35
CA SER A 115 8.70 -13.13 -19.35
C SER A 115 9.41 -13.24 -18.01
N MET A 116 8.92 -12.48 -17.03
CA MET A 116 9.42 -12.51 -15.66
C MET A 116 8.43 -13.29 -14.81
N ASP A 117 8.96 -14.08 -13.87
CA ASP A 117 8.10 -14.67 -12.85
C ASP A 117 7.58 -13.59 -11.87
N PRO A 118 6.48 -13.85 -11.14
CA PRO A 118 5.89 -12.84 -10.25
C PRO A 118 6.83 -12.31 -9.15
N TYR A 119 7.82 -13.10 -8.74
CA TYR A 119 8.79 -12.70 -7.73
C TYR A 119 9.88 -11.81 -8.33
N GLU A 120 10.35 -12.10 -9.53
CA GLU A 120 11.23 -11.21 -10.29
C GLU A 120 10.56 -9.85 -10.55
N VAL A 121 9.27 -9.85 -10.91
CA VAL A 121 8.48 -8.62 -11.08
C VAL A 121 8.41 -7.82 -9.79
N LEU A 122 8.19 -8.50 -8.65
CA LEU A 122 8.16 -7.89 -7.33
C LEU A 122 9.51 -7.24 -6.96
N GLU A 123 10.61 -7.98 -7.11
CA GLU A 123 11.95 -7.48 -6.79
C GLU A 123 12.33 -6.27 -7.66
N ALA A 124 12.04 -6.35 -8.97
CA ALA A 124 12.28 -5.24 -9.88
C ALA A 124 11.44 -4.00 -9.49
N ALA A 125 10.15 -4.16 -9.20
CA ALA A 125 9.28 -3.06 -8.80
C ALA A 125 9.75 -2.38 -7.49
N ASN A 126 10.12 -3.17 -6.48
CA ASN A 126 10.64 -2.63 -5.22
C ASN A 126 11.96 -1.88 -5.44
N SER A 127 12.86 -2.45 -6.25
CA SER A 127 14.15 -1.85 -6.54
C SER A 127 14.02 -0.52 -7.31
N ILE A 128 13.08 -0.41 -8.26
CA ILE A 128 12.78 0.84 -8.97
C ILE A 128 12.29 1.92 -8.00
N ASP A 129 11.42 1.57 -7.06
CA ASP A 129 10.89 2.52 -6.08
C ASP A 129 11.95 3.05 -5.12
N GLU A 130 12.88 2.20 -4.69
CA GLU A 130 14.01 2.59 -3.84
C GLU A 130 14.86 3.67 -4.52
N GLU A 131 15.12 3.54 -5.82
CA GLU A 131 15.83 4.56 -6.61
C GLU A 131 14.98 5.81 -6.88
N GLY A 132 13.69 5.62 -7.16
CA GLY A 132 12.73 6.69 -7.47
C GLY A 132 12.31 7.54 -6.26
N GLY A 133 12.80 7.22 -5.05
CA GLY A 133 12.47 7.93 -3.81
C GLY A 133 11.06 7.68 -3.28
N VAL A 134 10.39 6.63 -3.78
CA VAL A 134 9.04 6.18 -3.36
C VAL A 134 9.10 4.86 -2.58
N GLY A 135 10.30 4.31 -2.36
CA GLY A 135 10.59 3.05 -1.65
C GLY A 135 10.16 3.04 -0.18
N LEU A 136 8.87 2.86 0.05
CA LEU A 136 8.25 2.78 1.37
C LEU A 136 7.97 1.31 1.72
N ASP A 137 8.45 0.84 2.87
CA ASP A 137 8.35 -0.57 3.30
C ASP A 137 6.92 -1.14 3.23
N PHE A 138 5.89 -0.30 3.42
CA PHE A 138 4.49 -0.74 3.36
C PHE A 138 3.98 -0.95 1.93
N ILE A 139 4.56 -0.28 0.93
CA ILE A 139 4.27 -0.55 -0.50
C ILE A 139 4.85 -1.91 -0.87
N ASP A 140 6.08 -2.21 -0.46
CA ASP A 140 6.69 -3.54 -0.65
C ASP A 140 5.84 -4.63 0.01
N ALA A 141 5.33 -4.36 1.22
CA ALA A 141 4.42 -5.25 1.92
C ALA A 141 3.14 -5.51 1.11
N MET A 142 2.53 -4.47 0.55
CA MET A 142 1.33 -4.59 -0.28
C MET A 142 1.60 -5.34 -1.59
N ARG A 143 2.70 -5.03 -2.29
CA ARG A 143 3.09 -5.78 -3.49
C ARG A 143 3.34 -7.26 -3.19
N THR A 144 4.01 -7.56 -2.07
CA THR A 144 4.27 -8.93 -1.63
C THR A 144 2.95 -9.67 -1.37
N ALA A 145 2.00 -9.03 -0.69
CA ALA A 145 0.67 -9.60 -0.43
C ALA A 145 -0.12 -9.82 -1.73
N ILE A 146 -0.08 -8.85 -2.66
CA ILE A 146 -0.71 -8.93 -3.98
C ILE A 146 -0.17 -10.11 -4.79
N VAL A 147 1.16 -10.24 -4.88
CA VAL A 147 1.83 -11.30 -5.66
C VAL A 147 1.54 -12.68 -5.06
N ARG A 148 1.47 -12.80 -3.73
CA ARG A 148 1.12 -14.05 -3.07
C ARG A 148 -0.37 -14.37 -3.11
N GLY A 149 -1.22 -13.36 -3.29
CA GLY A 149 -2.68 -13.49 -3.24
C GLY A 149 -3.22 -13.86 -1.86
N GLU A 150 -2.46 -13.59 -0.79
CA GLU A 150 -2.84 -13.90 0.58
C GLU A 150 -2.48 -12.76 1.55
N SER A 151 -3.20 -12.69 2.66
CA SER A 151 -2.92 -11.74 3.73
C SER A 151 -1.67 -12.15 4.49
N ILE A 152 -0.80 -11.19 4.80
CA ILE A 152 0.54 -11.47 5.35
C ILE A 152 0.91 -10.54 6.49
N VAL A 153 1.86 -11.00 7.31
CA VAL A 153 2.72 -10.16 8.13
C VAL A 153 4.02 -9.97 7.37
N TYR A 154 4.46 -8.73 7.23
CA TYR A 154 5.65 -8.37 6.47
C TYR A 154 6.55 -7.42 7.25
N ARG A 155 7.86 -7.62 7.15
CA ARG A 155 8.87 -6.65 7.57
C ARG A 155 10.00 -6.68 6.57
N ARG A 156 10.44 -5.51 6.09
CA ARG A 156 11.53 -5.42 5.11
C ARG A 156 12.79 -6.14 5.62
N GLY A 157 13.38 -6.97 4.77
CA GLY A 157 14.56 -7.79 5.10
C GLY A 157 14.26 -9.12 5.79
N GLU A 158 12.98 -9.45 6.03
CA GLU A 158 12.53 -10.73 6.56
C GLU A 158 11.55 -11.40 5.60
N ASP A 159 11.41 -12.73 5.70
CA ASP A 159 10.39 -13.46 4.95
C ASP A 159 8.99 -13.10 5.46
N SER A 160 8.04 -12.91 4.54
CA SER A 160 6.64 -12.69 4.89
C SER A 160 6.02 -13.94 5.50
N VAL A 161 5.18 -13.75 6.52
CA VAL A 161 4.45 -14.84 7.19
C VAL A 161 2.96 -14.76 6.80
N PRO A 162 2.38 -15.82 6.22
CA PRO A 162 0.96 -15.80 5.85
C PRO A 162 0.05 -15.79 7.08
N LEU A 163 -1.03 -15.02 6.99
CA LEU A 163 -2.19 -15.10 7.84
C LEU A 163 -3.16 -16.04 7.13
N SER A 164 -3.12 -17.32 7.50
CA SER A 164 -3.98 -18.36 6.93
C SER A 164 -5.10 -18.70 7.91
N MET A 165 -5.92 -17.71 8.29
CA MET A 165 -7.00 -17.92 9.27
C MET A 165 -8.32 -18.37 8.62
N GLY A 166 -8.47 -18.16 7.31
CA GLY A 166 -9.63 -18.61 6.52
C GLY A 166 -10.92 -17.85 6.84
N SER A 167 -10.85 -16.81 7.67
CA SER A 167 -11.96 -15.92 7.98
C SER A 167 -11.99 -14.75 6.99
N ARG A 168 -13.17 -14.16 6.85
CA ARG A 168 -13.37 -12.94 6.06
C ARG A 168 -13.81 -11.82 6.97
N VAL A 169 -13.34 -10.62 6.69
CA VAL A 169 -13.66 -9.42 7.46
C VAL A 169 -14.12 -8.32 6.52
N GLU A 170 -15.20 -7.65 6.89
CA GLU A 170 -15.67 -6.47 6.17
C GLU A 170 -15.09 -5.22 6.83
N LEU A 171 -14.47 -4.38 6.00
CA LEU A 171 -13.96 -3.07 6.39
C LEU A 171 -14.60 -2.01 5.50
N GLU A 172 -14.74 -0.82 6.07
CA GLU A 172 -15.24 0.33 5.34
C GLU A 172 -14.12 1.27 4.93
N LEU A 173 -14.06 1.57 3.64
CA LEU A 173 -13.06 2.36 2.96
C LEU A 173 -13.58 3.80 2.80
N VAL A 174 -13.05 4.75 3.58
CA VAL A 174 -13.64 6.11 3.69
C VAL A 174 -12.85 7.20 2.96
N GLY A 175 -11.75 6.86 2.29
CA GLY A 175 -10.96 7.78 1.48
C GLY A 175 -9.72 8.34 2.19
N GLU A 176 -9.09 9.35 1.56
CA GLU A 176 -7.84 9.94 2.02
C GLU A 176 -8.02 11.29 2.70
N ASP A 177 -7.15 11.56 3.67
CA ASP A 177 -6.98 12.88 4.29
C ASP A 177 -5.52 13.33 4.20
N ASP A 178 -5.30 14.64 4.17
CA ASP A 178 -3.96 15.19 4.11
C ASP A 178 -3.26 15.08 5.47
N ILE A 179 -1.98 14.70 5.41
CA ILE A 179 -1.09 14.87 6.53
C ILE A 179 -0.79 16.38 6.64
N GLY A 180 -0.94 16.97 7.83
CA GLY A 180 -0.70 18.40 8.02
C GLY A 180 0.69 18.82 7.55
N GLU A 181 0.78 19.95 6.84
CA GLU A 181 2.04 20.49 6.27
C GLU A 181 3.08 20.83 7.35
N ASP A 182 2.62 21.09 8.57
CA ASP A 182 3.45 21.34 9.74
C ASP A 182 3.55 20.06 10.58
N MET A 183 4.56 19.24 10.34
CA MET A 183 5.37 18.63 11.42
C MET A 183 6.37 17.61 10.88
N SER A 184 7.62 18.04 10.72
CA SER A 184 8.73 17.20 11.17
C SER A 184 8.98 17.54 12.63
N ARG A 185 8.14 17.04 13.55
CA ARG A 185 8.64 16.91 14.93
C ARG A 185 9.75 15.89 14.85
N GLN A 186 10.98 16.37 14.75
CA GLN A 186 12.15 15.53 14.98
C GLN A 186 12.08 15.11 16.45
N LEU A 187 11.47 13.95 16.68
CA LEU A 187 11.53 13.28 17.95
C LEU A 187 12.98 12.89 18.18
N ASP A 188 13.41 12.97 19.44
CA ASP A 188 14.71 12.46 19.86
C ASP A 188 14.84 10.98 19.44
N GLU A 189 16.06 10.57 19.06
CA GLU A 189 16.36 9.22 18.61
C GLU A 189 15.91 8.13 19.61
N SER A 190 16.01 8.43 20.92
CA SER A 190 15.52 7.55 21.98
C SER A 190 14.00 7.37 21.94
N VAL A 191 13.27 8.45 21.67
CA VAL A 191 11.81 8.43 21.51
C VAL A 191 11.44 7.71 20.22
N MET A 192 12.14 7.97 19.11
CA MET A 192 11.95 7.25 17.85
C MET A 192 12.15 5.74 18.03
N ALA A 193 13.21 5.32 18.72
CA ALA A 193 13.46 3.90 18.99
C ALA A 193 12.37 3.25 19.87
N ALA A 194 11.89 3.97 20.89
CA ALA A 194 10.79 3.49 21.74
C ALA A 194 9.49 3.37 20.94
N VAL A 195 9.16 4.37 20.12
CA VAL A 195 8.00 4.40 19.23
C VAL A 195 8.04 3.25 18.23
N THR A 196 9.19 3.00 17.58
CA THR A 196 9.36 1.86 16.67
C THR A 196 9.14 0.53 17.37
N ARG A 197 9.69 0.34 18.58
CA ARG A 197 9.48 -0.90 19.35
C ARG A 197 8.01 -1.09 19.72
N LEU A 198 7.33 -0.03 20.15
CA LEU A 198 5.91 -0.08 20.52
C LEU A 198 5.03 -0.40 19.30
N GLY A 199 5.29 0.24 18.16
CA GLY A 199 4.60 -0.05 16.90
C GLY A 199 4.76 -1.50 16.47
N GLY A 200 6.00 -2.00 16.48
CA GLY A 200 6.27 -3.40 16.15
C GLY A 200 5.63 -4.40 17.12
N MET A 201 5.68 -4.12 18.42
CA MET A 201 5.02 -4.95 19.44
C MET A 201 3.49 -4.98 19.28
N ALA A 202 2.88 -3.86 18.88
CA ALA A 202 1.44 -3.79 18.63
C ALA A 202 1.03 -4.67 17.45
N VAL A 203 1.81 -4.67 16.37
CA VAL A 203 1.60 -5.57 15.23
C VAL A 203 1.69 -7.03 15.66
N VAL A 204 2.73 -7.41 16.41
CA VAL A 204 2.87 -8.78 16.93
C VAL A 204 1.70 -9.17 17.84
N ALA A 205 1.26 -8.26 18.73
CA ALA A 205 0.11 -8.49 19.60
C ALA A 205 -1.19 -8.64 18.80
N ALA A 206 -1.36 -7.89 17.71
CA ALA A 206 -2.50 -8.01 16.81
C ALA A 206 -2.51 -9.38 16.12
N VAL A 207 -1.38 -9.84 15.59
CA VAL A 207 -1.24 -11.18 14.97
C VAL A 207 -1.64 -12.29 15.94
N GLN A 208 -1.18 -12.22 17.20
CA GLN A 208 -1.55 -13.19 18.22
C GLN A 208 -3.07 -13.18 18.49
N LYS A 209 -3.65 -11.99 18.59
CA LYS A 209 -5.08 -11.83 18.90
C LYS A 209 -5.99 -12.20 17.73
N LEU A 210 -5.59 -11.98 16.47
CA LEU A 210 -6.37 -12.40 15.31
C LEU A 210 -6.68 -13.91 15.35
N ARG A 211 -5.80 -14.72 15.95
CA ARG A 211 -5.98 -16.17 16.09
C ARG A 211 -6.96 -16.58 17.20
N SER A 212 -7.21 -15.72 18.18
CA SER A 212 -7.87 -16.10 19.45
C SER A 212 -8.94 -15.14 19.94
N SER A 213 -9.18 -14.04 19.23
CA SER A 213 -10.05 -12.96 19.65
C SER A 213 -10.93 -12.49 18.49
N ASP A 214 -12.04 -11.84 18.85
CA ASP A 214 -12.90 -11.19 17.87
C ASP A 214 -12.15 -10.10 17.09
N PHE A 215 -12.43 -10.00 15.79
CA PHE A 215 -11.79 -9.03 14.90
C PHE A 215 -12.03 -7.60 15.36
N SER A 216 -13.22 -7.28 15.87
CA SER A 216 -13.56 -5.95 16.38
C SER A 216 -12.63 -5.52 17.53
N HIS A 217 -12.26 -6.46 18.42
CA HIS A 217 -11.30 -6.19 19.49
C HIS A 217 -9.88 -5.99 18.96
N VAL A 218 -9.48 -6.73 17.92
CA VAL A 218 -8.18 -6.51 17.27
C VAL A 218 -8.14 -5.15 16.60
N PHE A 219 -9.18 -4.81 15.84
CA PHE A 219 -9.32 -3.52 15.18
C PHE A 219 -9.22 -2.36 16.19
N GLN A 220 -9.90 -2.45 17.34
CA GLN A 220 -9.79 -1.43 18.40
C GLN A 220 -8.40 -1.31 19.02
N LEU A 221 -7.66 -2.43 19.15
CA LEU A 221 -6.28 -2.40 19.63
C LEU A 221 -5.38 -1.71 18.61
N VAL A 222 -5.50 -2.10 17.35
CA VAL A 222 -4.71 -1.55 16.24
C VAL A 222 -5.05 -0.09 16.02
N SER A 223 -6.33 0.30 16.01
CA SER A 223 -6.76 1.68 15.79
C SER A 223 -6.19 2.64 16.82
N ARG A 224 -6.18 2.25 18.10
CA ARG A 224 -5.59 3.07 19.18
C ARG A 224 -4.11 3.32 18.95
N VAL A 225 -3.35 2.29 18.56
CA VAL A 225 -1.91 2.43 18.35
C VAL A 225 -1.63 3.19 17.06
N ASP A 226 -2.19 2.77 15.94
CA ASP A 226 -1.96 3.40 14.63
C ASP A 226 -2.35 4.88 14.68
N ASN A 227 -3.53 5.23 15.22
CA ASN A 227 -3.96 6.62 15.31
C ASN A 227 -3.04 7.46 16.20
N ALA A 228 -2.60 6.92 17.34
CA ALA A 228 -1.67 7.61 18.23
C ALA A 228 -0.30 7.83 17.55
N LEU A 229 0.18 6.84 16.79
CA LEU A 229 1.42 6.95 16.02
C LEU A 229 1.29 7.96 14.89
N PHE A 230 0.20 7.94 14.13
CA PHE A 230 -0.07 8.92 13.09
C PHE A 230 -0.17 10.34 13.65
N HIS A 231 -0.86 10.52 14.77
CA HIS A 231 -0.92 11.80 15.44
C HIS A 231 0.46 12.27 15.93
N LEU A 232 1.23 11.38 16.56
CA LEU A 232 2.54 11.71 17.13
C LEU A 232 3.59 12.05 16.05
N LEU A 233 3.66 11.24 15.00
CA LEU A 233 4.70 11.33 13.96
C LEU A 233 4.33 12.34 12.87
N TYR A 234 3.05 12.45 12.54
CA TYR A 234 2.56 13.17 11.36
C TYR A 234 1.55 14.27 11.70
N GLY A 235 1.20 14.48 12.97
CA GLY A 235 0.31 15.56 13.40
C GLY A 235 -1.16 15.38 12.98
N VAL A 236 -1.52 14.24 12.42
CA VAL A 236 -2.88 13.97 11.90
C VAL A 236 -3.88 13.90 13.06
N GLN A 237 -5.04 14.53 12.92
CA GLN A 237 -6.10 14.40 13.93
C GLN A 237 -6.59 12.95 13.99
N THR A 238 -6.79 12.42 15.19
CA THR A 238 -7.33 11.07 15.36
C THR A 238 -8.76 11.04 14.82
N PRO A 239 -9.13 10.04 13.99
CA PRO A 239 -10.47 9.96 13.44
C PRO A 239 -11.46 9.58 14.56
N GLU A 240 -12.68 10.06 14.45
CA GLU A 240 -13.75 9.74 15.39
C GLU A 240 -14.33 8.34 15.14
N GLY A 241 -15.04 7.80 16.14
CA GLY A 241 -15.75 6.52 15.99
C GLY A 241 -14.82 5.30 15.85
N PRO A 242 -15.32 4.21 15.25
CA PRO A 242 -14.57 2.98 15.08
C PRO A 242 -13.68 3.04 13.82
N CYS A 243 -12.90 4.11 13.69
CA CYS A 243 -12.06 4.38 12.52
C CYS A 243 -10.58 4.44 12.89
N LYS A 244 -9.74 4.22 11.88
CA LYS A 244 -8.30 4.39 12.00
C LYS A 244 -7.68 4.93 10.72
N TRP A 245 -6.50 5.52 10.89
CA TRP A 245 -5.61 5.82 9.78
C TRP A 245 -4.77 4.60 9.39
N THR A 246 -4.45 4.54 8.11
CA THR A 246 -3.50 3.62 7.51
C THR A 246 -2.65 4.37 6.48
N PRO A 247 -1.39 3.98 6.20
CA PRO A 247 -0.56 4.77 5.30
C PRO A 247 -1.09 4.79 3.87
N SER A 248 -0.93 5.93 3.20
CA SER A 248 -1.15 6.10 1.77
C SER A 248 0.02 6.85 1.10
N LEU A 249 -0.11 7.25 -0.16
CA LEU A 249 0.89 8.00 -0.92
C LEU A 249 1.02 9.44 -0.39
N GLN A 250 1.93 9.64 0.58
CA GLN A 250 2.17 10.92 1.27
C GLN A 250 0.91 11.53 1.92
N ARG A 251 -0.05 10.67 2.27
CA ARG A 251 -1.33 10.98 2.92
C ARG A 251 -1.67 9.86 3.90
N VAL A 252 -2.73 10.06 4.68
CA VAL A 252 -3.37 8.96 5.41
C VAL A 252 -4.64 8.51 4.69
N TYR A 253 -4.97 7.24 4.86
CA TYR A 253 -6.19 6.66 4.34
C TYR A 253 -7.04 6.15 5.51
N GLY A 254 -8.33 6.46 5.48
CA GLY A 254 -9.26 6.11 6.55
C GLY A 254 -9.89 4.74 6.34
N VAL A 255 -9.93 3.96 7.42
CA VAL A 255 -10.57 2.64 7.45
C VAL A 255 -11.44 2.55 8.70
N CYS A 256 -12.68 2.07 8.57
CA CYS A 256 -13.61 1.97 9.69
C CYS A 256 -14.26 0.58 9.81
N LEU A 257 -14.80 0.29 11.00
CA LEU A 257 -15.79 -0.76 11.19
C LEU A 257 -17.19 -0.15 11.16
N GLU A 258 -17.97 -0.48 10.12
CA GLU A 258 -19.41 -0.20 10.04
C GLU A 258 -19.83 1.25 10.41
N ALA A 259 -19.08 2.26 9.97
CA ALA A 259 -19.39 3.66 10.23
C ALA A 259 -20.48 4.23 9.29
N GLY A 260 -20.73 3.60 8.14
CA GLY A 260 -21.68 4.06 7.13
C GLY A 260 -21.20 5.29 6.35
N LEU A 261 -19.88 5.45 6.25
CA LEU A 261 -19.17 6.59 5.66
C LEU A 261 -18.49 6.27 4.32
N GLY A 262 -18.39 5.00 3.90
CA GLY A 262 -17.51 4.60 2.79
C GLY A 262 -17.91 3.29 2.11
N ASP A 263 -17.00 2.73 1.31
CA ASP A 263 -17.25 1.49 0.58
C ASP A 263 -16.99 0.28 1.47
N LYS A 264 -17.96 -0.63 1.55
CA LYS A 264 -17.79 -1.91 2.23
C LYS A 264 -17.00 -2.87 1.36
N VAL A 265 -15.85 -3.31 1.86
CA VAL A 265 -14.95 -4.23 1.16
C VAL A 265 -14.60 -5.39 2.08
N GLU A 266 -14.70 -6.60 1.52
CA GLU A 266 -14.35 -7.84 2.20
C GLU A 266 -12.87 -8.18 1.99
N PHE A 267 -12.18 -8.53 3.06
CA PHE A 267 -10.77 -8.95 3.08
C PHE A 267 -10.64 -10.36 3.68
N THR A 268 -9.59 -11.07 3.28
CA THR A 268 -9.23 -12.39 3.84
C THR A 268 -8.28 -12.23 5.02
N LEU A 269 -8.36 -13.16 5.97
CA LEU A 269 -7.45 -13.31 7.12
C LEU A 269 -6.83 -14.70 7.19
#